data_AF-A0A5C6CGS8-F1
#
_entry.id   AF-A0A5C6CGS8-F1
#
_cell.length_a   1.000
_cell.length_b   1.000
_cell.length_c   1.000
_cell.angle_alpha   90.00
_cell.angle_beta   90.00
_cell.angle_gamma   90.00
#
_symmetry.space_group_name_H-M   'P 1'
#
loop_
_entity.id
_entity.type
_entity.pdbx_description
1 polymer ?
#
loop_
_entity_poly.entity_id
_entity_poly.type
_entity_poly.pdbx_seq_one_letter_code
_entity_poly.pdbx_strand_id
1 'polypeptide(L)'
;MASEISHDDKYNDPRARITRRGVLLGVAVIVLAIIGAYVSIVGRRTKIEKSTEFWGQDTITALQIGERFELVSLDAERNEPINLTAMPGLGLLRQALLDDRNYDWSTKATGPIGERLGADEQDDANRIRFRLTDPTAKRVGTVELDFDLNSGWIGTADGAKSVRMNEHTRPKLKNFLTTVMHAEQKRYDFRE
;
A
#
# COMPACT_ATOMS: atom_id res chain seq x y z
N MET A 1 27.81 -65.38 23.89
CA MET A 1 27.88 -64.21 24.78
C MET A 1 28.26 -63.01 23.91
N ALA A 2 27.28 -62.22 23.48
CA ALA A 2 27.53 -61.00 22.72
C ALA A 2 27.53 -59.83 23.72
N SER A 3 28.64 -59.12 23.86
CA SER A 3 28.70 -57.90 24.66
C SER A 3 28.10 -56.76 23.85
N GLU A 4 26.99 -56.23 24.33
CA GLU A 4 26.39 -54.99 23.84
C GLU A 4 27.34 -53.84 24.16
N ILE A 5 27.92 -53.23 23.12
CA ILE A 5 28.77 -52.05 23.28
C ILE A 5 27.82 -50.85 23.29
N SER A 6 27.48 -50.36 24.50
CA SER A 6 26.75 -49.11 24.67
C SER A 6 27.64 -47.95 24.21
N HIS A 7 27.23 -47.28 23.14
CA HIS A 7 27.88 -46.07 22.62
C HIS A 7 27.40 -44.81 23.38
N ASP A 8 27.62 -44.76 24.70
CA ASP A 8 27.28 -43.59 25.51
C ASP A 8 28.26 -42.40 25.34
N ASP A 9 29.43 -42.64 24.75
CA ASP A 9 30.51 -41.64 24.68
C ASP A 9 30.36 -40.60 23.57
N LYS A 10 29.34 -40.70 22.70
CA LYS A 10 29.20 -39.76 21.57
C LYS A 10 28.59 -38.40 21.96
N TYR A 11 27.96 -38.31 23.14
CA TYR A 11 27.24 -37.10 23.57
C TYR A 11 27.92 -36.31 24.70
N ASN A 12 29.05 -36.78 25.21
CA ASN A 12 29.77 -36.13 26.32
C ASN A 12 31.16 -35.64 25.86
N ASP A 13 31.21 -34.49 25.18
CA ASP A 13 32.46 -33.73 25.08
C ASP A 13 32.70 -32.99 26.42
N PRO A 14 33.73 -33.37 27.21
CA PRO A 14 33.98 -32.81 28.54
C PRO A 14 34.39 -31.33 28.54
N ARG A 15 34.55 -30.72 27.35
CA ARG A 15 34.90 -29.30 27.19
C ARG A 15 33.69 -28.37 27.19
N ALA A 16 32.48 -28.88 26.94
CA ALA A 16 31.25 -28.09 26.93
C ALA A 16 30.67 -27.97 28.36
N ARG A 17 31.34 -27.21 29.24
CA ARG A 17 30.77 -26.90 30.57
C ARG A 17 29.66 -25.87 30.42
N ILE A 18 28.41 -26.33 30.50
CA ILE A 18 27.21 -25.48 30.59
C ILE A 18 27.34 -24.61 31.86
N THR A 19 27.87 -23.41 31.67
CA THR A 19 28.04 -22.42 32.74
C THR A 19 26.77 -21.59 32.83
N ARG A 20 26.38 -21.14 34.04
CA ARG A 20 25.20 -20.28 34.24
C ARG A 20 25.20 -19.06 33.30
N ARG A 21 26.39 -18.51 33.01
CA ARG A 21 26.59 -17.44 32.04
C ARG A 21 26.28 -17.87 30.59
N GLY A 22 26.67 -19.07 30.19
CA GLY A 22 26.35 -19.63 28.86
C GLY A 22 24.85 -19.89 28.67
N VAL A 23 24.17 -20.38 29.71
CA VAL A 23 22.69 -20.52 29.69
C VAL A 23 22.03 -19.16 29.57
N LEU A 24 22.48 -18.15 30.33
CA LEU A 24 21.94 -16.80 30.30
C LEU A 24 22.14 -16.14 28.93
N LEU A 25 23.31 -16.35 28.30
CA LEU A 25 23.61 -15.86 26.96
C LEU A 25 22.74 -16.56 25.90
N GLY A 26 22.53 -17.88 26.02
CA GLY A 26 21.59 -18.63 25.19
C GLY A 26 20.15 -18.11 25.29
N VAL A 27 19.67 -17.86 26.51
CA VAL A 27 18.34 -17.28 26.75
C VAL A 27 18.25 -15.87 26.16
N ALA A 28 19.28 -15.04 26.32
CA ALA A 28 19.30 -13.69 25.77
C ALA A 28 19.20 -13.68 24.24
N VAL A 29 19.90 -14.59 23.55
CA VAL A 29 19.82 -14.73 22.09
C VAL A 29 18.42 -15.15 21.66
N ILE A 30 17.80 -16.10 22.36
CA ILE A 30 16.43 -16.55 22.07
C ILE A 30 15.44 -15.38 22.23
N VAL A 31 15.54 -14.62 23.32
CA VAL A 31 14.68 -13.46 23.57
C VAL A 31 14.85 -12.41 22.47
N LEU A 32 16.10 -12.09 22.08
CA LEU A 32 16.36 -11.16 20.99
C LEU A 32 15.80 -11.66 19.65
N ALA A 33 15.92 -12.96 19.36
CA ALA A 33 15.36 -13.54 18.14
C ALA A 33 13.83 -13.43 18.10
N ILE A 34 13.16 -13.67 19.23
CA ILE A 34 11.70 -13.52 19.36
C ILE A 34 11.29 -12.06 19.15
N ILE A 35 11.98 -11.11 19.78
CA ILE A 35 11.71 -9.68 19.61
C ILE A 35 11.94 -9.26 18.15
N GLY A 36 13.06 -9.68 17.55
CA GLY A 36 13.37 -9.40 16.15
C GLY A 36 12.33 -9.96 15.19
N ALA A 37 11.88 -11.20 15.41
CA ALA A 37 10.82 -11.82 14.62
C ALA A 37 9.49 -11.05 14.78
N TYR A 38 9.13 -10.68 16.02
CA TYR A 38 7.91 -9.91 16.29
C TYR A 38 7.94 -8.54 15.59
N VAL A 39 9.03 -7.79 15.72
CA VAL A 39 9.21 -6.48 15.07
C VAL A 39 9.16 -6.63 13.55
N SER A 40 9.77 -7.69 12.99
CA SER A 40 9.73 -7.99 11.55
C SER A 40 8.31 -8.24 11.05
N ILE A 41 7.49 -8.99 11.80
CA ILE A 41 6.11 -9.29 11.44
C ILE A 41 5.23 -8.04 11.53
N VAL A 42 5.30 -7.31 12.65
CA VAL A 42 4.48 -6.11 12.87
C VAL A 42 4.84 -5.00 11.88
N GLY A 43 6.13 -4.84 11.55
CA GLY A 43 6.58 -3.84 10.59
C GLY A 43 6.11 -4.08 9.16
N ARG A 44 5.85 -5.35 8.80
CA ARG A 44 5.41 -5.76 7.45
C ARG A 44 3.90 -5.71 7.24
N ARG A 45 3.10 -5.69 8.30
CA ARG A 45 1.63 -5.61 8.16
C ARG A 45 1.22 -4.22 7.67
N THR A 46 0.41 -4.19 6.62
CA THR A 46 -0.32 -2.99 6.20
C THR A 46 -1.27 -2.61 7.33
N LYS A 47 -1.08 -1.42 7.90
CA LYS A 47 -2.01 -0.84 8.88
C LYS A 47 -3.15 -0.21 8.11
N ILE A 48 -4.38 -0.56 8.43
CA ILE A 48 -5.56 -0.13 7.68
C ILE A 48 -6.61 0.51 8.58
N GLU A 49 -6.34 0.64 9.88
CA GLU A 49 -7.32 1.05 10.88
C GLU A 49 -7.83 2.47 10.62
N LYS A 50 -6.92 3.44 10.40
CA LYS A 50 -7.28 4.83 10.11
C LYS A 50 -7.85 5.00 8.72
N SER A 51 -7.31 4.27 7.75
CA SER A 51 -7.81 4.28 6.37
C SER A 51 -9.23 3.72 6.30
N THR A 52 -9.54 2.69 7.09
CA THR A 52 -10.90 2.13 7.19
C THR A 52 -11.85 3.09 7.87
N GLU A 53 -11.43 3.73 8.97
CA GLU A 53 -12.23 4.75 9.65
C GLU A 53 -12.52 5.95 8.72
N PHE A 54 -11.50 6.42 8.01
CA PHE A 54 -11.61 7.61 7.16
C PHE A 54 -12.37 7.32 5.86
N TRP A 55 -11.94 6.33 5.07
CA TRP A 55 -12.54 6.04 3.77
C TRP A 55 -13.86 5.28 3.87
N GLY A 56 -14.01 4.46 4.91
CA GLY A 56 -15.14 3.54 5.08
C GLY A 56 -14.83 2.15 4.55
N GLN A 57 -15.60 1.17 5.05
CA GLN A 57 -15.38 -0.25 4.77
C GLN A 57 -15.52 -0.57 3.27
N ASP A 58 -16.44 0.09 2.57
CA ASP A 58 -16.71 -0.18 1.15
C ASP A 58 -15.53 0.22 0.26
N THR A 59 -14.94 1.39 0.52
CA THR A 59 -13.74 1.86 -0.20
C THR A 59 -12.54 0.96 0.05
N ILE A 60 -12.31 0.55 1.30
CA ILE A 60 -11.22 -0.38 1.63
C ILE A 60 -11.44 -1.73 0.97
N THR A 61 -12.66 -2.24 0.99
CA THR A 61 -13.01 -3.52 0.36
C THR A 61 -12.79 -3.42 -1.16
N ALA A 62 -13.24 -2.34 -1.80
CA ALA A 62 -12.99 -2.10 -3.22
C ALA A 62 -11.49 -2.03 -3.54
N LEU A 63 -10.67 -1.38 -2.71
CA LEU A 63 -9.21 -1.34 -2.86
C LEU A 63 -8.56 -2.73 -2.73
N GLN A 64 -9.10 -3.60 -1.87
CA GLN A 64 -8.57 -4.94 -1.62
C GLN A 64 -8.96 -5.96 -2.70
N ILE A 65 -10.23 -5.99 -3.09
CA ILE A 65 -10.79 -7.05 -3.95
C ILE A 65 -11.34 -6.55 -5.30
N GLY A 66 -11.33 -5.24 -5.55
CA GLY A 66 -11.80 -4.66 -6.81
C GLY A 66 -11.05 -5.23 -7.99
N GLU A 67 -11.80 -5.82 -8.92
CA GLU A 67 -11.26 -6.52 -10.08
C GLU A 67 -10.66 -5.54 -11.08
N ARG A 68 -11.42 -4.49 -11.41
CA ARG A 68 -11.08 -3.54 -12.46
C ARG A 68 -10.68 -2.20 -11.85
N PHE A 69 -9.51 -1.72 -12.26
CA PHE A 69 -8.93 -0.48 -11.79
C PHE A 69 -8.72 0.45 -12.99
N GLU A 70 -9.39 1.59 -13.01
CA GLU A 70 -9.36 2.52 -14.12
C GLU A 70 -8.89 3.89 -13.65
N LEU A 71 -8.16 4.59 -14.52
CA LEU A 71 -7.77 5.98 -14.35
C LEU A 71 -8.51 6.81 -15.38
N VAL A 72 -9.27 7.79 -14.92
CA VAL A 72 -10.00 8.75 -15.74
C VAL A 72 -9.31 10.09 -15.56
N SER A 73 -8.91 10.73 -16.65
CA SER A 73 -8.45 12.12 -16.57
C SER A 73 -9.65 13.01 -16.29
N LEU A 74 -9.52 13.99 -15.39
CA LEU A 74 -10.54 15.01 -15.20
C LEU A 74 -10.38 16.17 -16.20
N ASP A 75 -9.33 16.13 -17.03
CA ASP A 75 -9.12 17.02 -18.15
C ASP A 75 -10.10 16.72 -19.31
N ALA A 76 -10.73 17.78 -19.84
CA ALA A 76 -11.79 17.71 -20.83
C ALA A 76 -11.37 17.08 -22.17
N GLU A 77 -10.07 17.04 -22.46
CA GLU A 77 -9.52 16.45 -23.69
C GLU A 77 -9.41 14.92 -23.65
N ARG A 78 -9.39 14.28 -22.47
CA ARG A 78 -9.17 12.83 -22.32
C ARG A 78 -10.30 12.15 -21.57
N ASN A 79 -11.38 11.84 -22.30
CA ASN A 79 -12.56 11.19 -21.73
C ASN A 79 -12.50 9.66 -21.71
N GLU A 80 -11.50 9.02 -22.35
CA GLU A 80 -11.41 7.56 -22.33
C GLU A 80 -10.73 7.05 -21.04
N PRO A 81 -11.40 6.17 -20.27
CA PRO A 81 -10.82 5.59 -19.06
C PRO A 81 -9.67 4.65 -19.42
N ILE A 82 -8.51 4.90 -18.83
CA ILE A 82 -7.34 4.06 -18.97
C ILE A 82 -7.47 2.86 -18.03
N ASN A 83 -7.57 1.65 -18.60
CA ASN A 83 -7.66 0.43 -17.80
C ASN A 83 -6.28 0.01 -17.28
N LEU A 84 -6.09 0.12 -15.96
CA LEU A 84 -4.85 -0.23 -15.30
C LEU A 84 -4.77 -1.69 -14.87
N THR A 85 -5.86 -2.46 -14.98
CA THR A 85 -6.02 -3.80 -14.38
C THR A 85 -4.90 -4.78 -14.74
N ALA A 86 -4.37 -4.70 -15.95
CA ALA A 86 -3.28 -5.57 -16.42
C ALA A 86 -1.87 -4.99 -16.17
N MET A 87 -1.75 -3.83 -15.52
CA MET A 87 -0.49 -3.14 -15.37
C MET A 87 0.37 -3.70 -14.22
N PRO A 88 1.69 -3.84 -14.44
CA PRO A 88 2.61 -4.14 -13.36
C PRO A 88 2.62 -3.01 -12.33
N GLY A 89 2.69 -3.36 -11.04
CA GLY A 89 2.76 -2.37 -9.96
C GLY A 89 1.40 -2.00 -9.33
N LEU A 90 0.27 -2.50 -9.84
CA LEU A 90 -1.03 -2.28 -9.20
C LEU A 90 -1.11 -2.78 -7.74
N GLY A 91 -0.40 -3.86 -7.41
CA GLY A 91 -0.32 -4.32 -6.02
C GLY A 91 0.33 -3.28 -5.11
N LEU A 92 1.37 -2.58 -5.61
CA LEU A 92 2.03 -1.50 -4.88
C LEU A 92 1.13 -0.27 -4.77
N LEU A 93 0.37 0.05 -5.81
CA LEU A 93 -0.62 1.12 -5.77
C LEU A 93 -1.70 0.83 -4.72
N ARG A 94 -2.31 -0.36 -4.76
CA ARG A 94 -3.30 -0.77 -3.76
C ARG A 94 -2.74 -0.71 -2.35
N GLN A 95 -1.54 -1.25 -2.14
CA GLN A 95 -0.87 -1.15 -0.85
C GLN A 95 -0.62 0.31 -0.45
N ALA A 96 -0.24 1.17 -1.40
CA ALA A 96 0.00 2.58 -1.14
C ALA A 96 -1.26 3.30 -0.64
N LEU A 97 -2.42 2.95 -1.20
CA LEU A 97 -3.73 3.50 -0.83
C LEU A 97 -4.36 2.86 0.41
N LEU A 98 -3.94 1.65 0.78
CA LEU A 98 -4.45 0.96 1.95
C LEU A 98 -3.68 1.30 3.23
N ASP A 99 -2.37 1.55 3.13
CA ASP A 99 -1.51 1.70 4.30
C ASP A 99 -1.65 3.07 4.97
N ASP A 100 -2.02 3.05 6.25
CA ASP A 100 -2.19 4.24 7.07
C ASP A 100 -0.94 5.13 7.09
N ARG A 101 0.25 4.54 6.95
CA ARG A 101 1.50 5.29 7.02
C ARG A 101 1.71 6.23 5.84
N ASN A 102 1.00 6.02 4.74
CA ASN A 102 1.16 6.80 3.50
C ASN A 102 0.39 8.12 3.49
N TYR A 103 -0.48 8.32 4.47
CA TYR A 103 -1.29 9.52 4.61
C TYR A 103 -0.75 10.42 5.71
N ASP A 104 -0.82 11.72 5.48
CA ASP A 104 -0.66 12.71 6.54
C ASP A 104 -2.02 12.97 7.19
N TRP A 105 -2.34 12.16 8.21
CA TRP A 105 -3.62 12.25 8.93
C TRP A 105 -3.87 13.59 9.63
N SER A 106 -2.84 14.43 9.82
CA SER A 106 -3.02 15.77 10.36
C SER A 106 -3.75 16.71 9.38
N THR A 107 -3.75 16.37 8.09
CA THR A 107 -4.37 17.13 7.01
C THR A 107 -5.80 16.69 6.68
N LYS A 108 -6.38 15.77 7.46
CA LYS A 108 -7.72 15.26 7.22
C LYS A 108 -8.74 16.41 7.19
N ALA A 109 -9.60 16.39 6.18
CA ALA A 109 -10.54 17.47 5.98
C ALA A 109 -11.85 16.98 5.38
N THR A 110 -12.91 17.73 5.67
CA THR A 110 -14.21 17.60 5.00
C THR A 110 -14.22 18.58 3.82
N GLY A 111 -14.71 18.13 2.67
CA GLY A 111 -14.80 18.95 1.46
C GLY A 111 -13.88 18.49 0.31
N PRO A 112 -14.18 18.95 -0.92
CA PRO A 112 -13.51 18.52 -2.14
C PRO A 112 -12.07 19.03 -2.20
N ILE A 113 -11.25 18.32 -2.98
CA ILE A 113 -9.83 18.66 -3.18
C ILE A 113 -9.68 20.06 -3.79
N GLY A 114 -10.57 20.45 -4.70
CA GLY A 114 -10.51 21.72 -5.42
C GLY A 114 -10.55 22.98 -4.55
N GLU A 115 -11.20 22.91 -3.38
CA GLU A 115 -11.24 24.00 -2.40
C GLU A 115 -9.93 24.11 -1.58
N ARG A 116 -9.08 23.09 -1.63
CA ARG A 116 -7.82 23.01 -0.87
C ARG A 116 -6.59 23.37 -1.66
N LEU A 117 -6.74 23.46 -2.98
CA LEU A 117 -5.67 23.82 -3.89
C LEU A 117 -5.57 25.35 -3.93
N GLY A 118 -4.34 25.86 -3.90
CA GLY A 118 -4.10 27.29 -4.15
C GLY A 118 -4.53 27.66 -5.56
N ALA A 119 -4.72 28.96 -5.83
CA ALA A 119 -5.10 29.45 -7.16
C ALA A 119 -4.14 28.99 -8.28
N ASP A 120 -2.86 28.76 -7.95
CA ASP A 120 -1.83 28.27 -8.88
C ASP A 120 -1.82 26.73 -9.04
N GLU A 121 -2.47 25.98 -8.14
CA GLU A 121 -2.56 24.51 -8.16
C GLU A 121 -3.93 24.01 -8.63
N GLN A 122 -4.77 24.91 -9.14
CA GLN A 122 -6.14 24.62 -9.58
C GLN A 122 -6.21 24.10 -11.02
N ASP A 123 -5.08 23.65 -11.56
CA ASP A 123 -4.98 23.07 -12.90
C ASP A 123 -5.56 21.64 -12.92
N ASP A 124 -6.73 21.50 -13.54
CA ASP A 124 -7.45 20.23 -13.65
C ASP A 124 -6.66 19.18 -14.47
N ALA A 125 -5.67 19.59 -15.27
CA ALA A 125 -4.82 18.69 -16.04
C ALA A 125 -4.00 17.72 -15.17
N ASN A 126 -3.79 18.05 -13.89
CA ASN A 126 -3.06 17.20 -12.94
C ASN A 126 -3.99 16.39 -12.01
N ARG A 127 -5.31 16.52 -12.19
CA ARG A 127 -6.30 15.76 -11.44
C ARG A 127 -6.74 14.53 -12.22
N ILE A 128 -6.71 13.41 -11.51
CA ILE A 128 -7.14 12.12 -12.04
C ILE A 128 -8.16 11.53 -11.10
N ARG A 129 -9.07 10.74 -11.65
CA ARG A 129 -10.04 9.96 -10.91
C ARG A 129 -9.72 8.48 -11.06
N PHE A 130 -9.52 7.80 -9.94
CA PHE A 130 -9.52 6.35 -9.93
C PHE A 130 -10.93 5.83 -9.77
N ARG A 131 -11.29 4.91 -10.66
CA ARG A 131 -12.54 4.18 -10.59
C ARG A 131 -12.25 2.71 -10.37
N LEU A 132 -12.72 2.20 -9.23
CA LEU A 132 -12.65 0.79 -8.88
C LEU A 132 -14.02 0.16 -9.09
N THR A 133 -14.05 -0.94 -9.85
CA THR A 133 -15.28 -1.69 -10.12
C THR A 133 -15.03 -3.21 -10.03
N ASP A 134 -16.09 -3.95 -9.71
CA ASP A 134 -16.11 -5.42 -9.71
C ASP A 134 -17.21 -5.90 -10.67
N PRO A 135 -17.01 -5.76 -11.99
CA PRO A 135 -18.07 -6.01 -12.98
C PRO A 135 -18.53 -7.47 -13.01
N THR A 136 -17.62 -8.42 -12.70
CA THR A 136 -17.91 -9.85 -12.77
C THR A 136 -18.67 -10.33 -11.54
N ALA A 137 -18.12 -10.11 -10.34
CA ALA A 137 -18.64 -10.69 -9.12
C ALA A 137 -19.59 -9.75 -8.34
N LYS A 138 -19.61 -8.44 -8.67
CA LYS A 138 -20.48 -7.42 -8.08
C LYS A 138 -20.48 -7.40 -6.55
N ARG A 139 -19.34 -7.74 -5.93
CA ARG A 139 -19.18 -7.78 -4.47
C ARG A 139 -19.03 -6.40 -3.87
N VAL A 140 -18.56 -5.44 -4.66
CA VAL A 140 -18.35 -4.05 -4.27
C VAL A 140 -19.01 -3.11 -5.28
N GLY A 141 -19.54 -1.99 -4.77
CA GLY A 141 -20.01 -0.90 -5.61
C GLY A 141 -18.88 -0.20 -6.35
N THR A 142 -19.24 0.69 -7.27
CA THR A 142 -18.28 1.58 -7.92
C THR A 142 -17.74 2.57 -6.90
N VAL A 143 -16.42 2.56 -6.71
CA VAL A 143 -15.74 3.52 -5.82
C VAL A 143 -14.90 4.44 -6.68
N GLU A 144 -15.09 5.74 -6.49
CA GLU A 144 -14.37 6.79 -7.20
C GLU A 144 -13.57 7.65 -6.22
N LEU A 145 -12.28 7.77 -6.48
CA LEU A 145 -11.35 8.58 -5.69
C LEU A 145 -10.63 9.56 -6.60
N ASP A 146 -10.66 10.83 -6.22
CA ASP A 146 -9.98 11.90 -6.95
C ASP A 146 -8.60 12.14 -6.34
N PHE A 147 -7.62 12.41 -7.20
CA PHE A 147 -6.24 12.62 -6.82
C PHE A 147 -5.72 13.85 -7.54
N ASP A 148 -5.07 14.74 -6.80
CA ASP A 148 -4.23 15.76 -7.40
C ASP A 148 -2.77 15.34 -7.31
N LEU A 149 -2.16 15.13 -8.48
CA LEU A 149 -0.79 14.62 -8.60
C LEU A 149 0.27 15.62 -8.12
N ASN A 150 -0.03 16.92 -8.11
CA ASN A 150 0.93 17.95 -7.71
C ASN A 150 0.98 18.12 -6.19
N SER A 151 -0.16 18.42 -5.58
CA SER A 151 -0.25 18.63 -4.13
C SER A 151 -0.13 17.32 -3.35
N GLY A 152 -0.54 16.20 -3.95
CA GLY A 152 -0.68 14.89 -3.29
C GLY A 152 -1.97 14.74 -2.49
N TRP A 153 -2.98 15.58 -2.73
CA TRP A 153 -4.30 15.42 -2.14
C TRP A 153 -5.06 14.25 -2.77
N ILE A 154 -5.77 13.51 -1.91
CA ILE A 154 -6.66 12.42 -2.29
C ILE A 154 -8.01 12.69 -1.64
N GLY A 155 -9.08 12.48 -2.37
CA GLY A 155 -10.43 12.68 -1.88
C GLY A 155 -11.43 11.73 -2.51
N THR A 156 -12.61 11.67 -1.94
CA THR A 156 -13.74 10.98 -2.56
C THR A 156 -14.30 11.82 -3.70
N ALA A 157 -14.78 11.18 -4.77
CA ALA A 157 -15.34 11.88 -5.94
C ALA A 157 -16.61 12.68 -5.62
N ASP A 158 -17.31 12.33 -4.52
CA ASP A 158 -18.46 13.08 -3.99
C ASP A 158 -18.04 14.38 -3.26
N GLY A 159 -16.73 14.62 -3.08
CA GLY A 159 -16.19 15.77 -2.38
C GLY A 159 -16.43 15.75 -0.86
N ALA A 160 -16.85 14.63 -0.28
CA ALA A 160 -17.17 14.56 1.15
C ALA A 160 -15.92 14.70 2.04
N LYS A 161 -14.81 14.08 1.65
CA LYS A 161 -13.61 13.99 2.48
C LYS A 161 -12.34 13.98 1.64
N SER A 162 -11.29 14.59 2.19
CA SER A 162 -9.97 14.65 1.57
C SER A 162 -8.84 14.55 2.59
N VAL A 163 -7.71 14.00 2.18
CA VAL A 163 -6.49 13.84 2.98
C VAL A 163 -5.28 13.90 2.07
N ARG A 164 -4.18 14.43 2.57
CA ARG A 164 -2.93 14.51 1.81
C ARG A 164 -2.10 13.25 2.00
N MET A 165 -1.41 12.82 0.95
CA MET A 165 -0.32 11.87 1.08
C MET A 165 0.86 12.48 1.82
N ASN A 166 1.59 11.64 2.54
CA ASN A 166 2.83 12.08 3.18
C ASN A 166 3.91 12.43 2.14
N GLU A 167 4.97 13.10 2.59
CA GLU A 167 6.07 13.56 1.75
C GLU A 167 6.81 12.42 1.04
N HIS A 168 6.86 11.22 1.64
CA HIS A 168 7.61 10.08 1.11
C HIS A 168 6.89 9.32 0.00
N THR A 169 5.56 9.22 0.07
CA THR A 169 4.73 8.41 -0.83
C THR A 169 4.22 9.24 -1.99
N ARG A 170 3.93 10.53 -1.78
CA ARG A 170 3.51 11.48 -2.82
C ARG A 170 4.37 11.41 -4.10
N PRO A 171 5.71 11.58 -4.06
CA PRO A 171 6.52 11.59 -5.28
C PRO A 171 6.54 10.23 -5.99
N LYS A 172 6.47 9.12 -5.25
CA LYS A 172 6.43 7.77 -5.83
C LYS A 172 5.12 7.54 -6.59
N LEU A 173 4.01 7.95 -5.98
CA LEU A 173 2.70 7.83 -6.58
C LEU A 173 2.59 8.71 -7.82
N LYS A 174 3.03 9.98 -7.74
CA LYS A 174 3.10 10.89 -8.89
C LYS A 174 3.88 10.24 -10.05
N ASN A 175 5.10 9.78 -9.80
CA ASN A 175 5.93 9.18 -10.84
C ASN A 175 5.31 7.92 -11.45
N PHE A 176 4.75 7.03 -10.63
CA PHE A 176 4.06 5.84 -11.10
C PHE A 176 2.90 6.21 -12.04
N LEU A 177 2.07 7.16 -11.65
CA LEU A 177 0.87 7.54 -12.40
C LEU A 177 1.19 8.32 -13.66
N THR A 178 2.15 9.25 -13.61
CA THR A 178 2.64 9.93 -14.82
C THR A 178 3.25 8.92 -15.81
N THR A 179 4.00 7.92 -15.33
CA THR A 179 4.57 6.88 -16.20
C THR A 179 3.48 6.04 -16.86
N VAL A 180 2.46 5.66 -16.09
CA VAL A 180 1.30 4.91 -16.57
C VAL A 180 0.53 5.68 -17.64
N MET A 181 0.23 6.96 -17.38
CA MET A 181 -0.47 7.82 -18.33
C MET A 181 0.34 8.01 -19.63
N HIS A 182 1.65 8.24 -19.54
CA HIS A 182 2.52 8.36 -20.71
C HIS A 182 2.64 7.04 -21.49
N ALA A 183 2.72 5.89 -20.80
CA ALA A 183 2.85 4.59 -21.45
C ALA A 183 1.60 4.21 -22.25
N GLU A 184 0.41 4.50 -21.71
CA GLU A 184 -0.85 4.25 -22.42
C GLU A 184 -1.10 5.27 -23.53
N GLN A 185 -0.73 6.54 -23.34
CA GLN A 185 -0.75 7.51 -24.44
C GLN A 185 0.09 7.04 -25.62
N LYS A 186 1.32 6.58 -25.36
CA LYS A 186 2.17 6.03 -26.42
C LYS A 186 1.51 4.84 -27.12
N ARG A 187 0.84 3.94 -26.39
CA ARG A 187 0.12 2.80 -27.00
C ARG A 187 -1.05 3.23 -27.87
N TYR A 188 -1.73 4.30 -27.50
CA TYR A 188 -2.81 4.89 -28.29
C TYR A 188 -2.26 5.50 -29.58
N ASP A 189 -1.20 6.31 -29.50
CA ASP A 189 -0.56 6.95 -30.65
C ASP A 189 0.01 5.95 -31.69
N PHE A 190 0.33 4.71 -31.28
CA PHE A 190 0.80 3.64 -32.18
C PHE A 190 -0.33 2.80 -32.80
N ARG A 191 -1.59 3.01 -32.42
CA ARG A 191 -2.75 2.32 -33.03
C ARG A 191 -3.38 3.10 -34.19
N GLU A 192 -3.10 4.40 -34.30
CA GLU A 192 -3.39 5.22 -35.48
C GLU A 192 -2.24 5.16 -36.50
#